data_AF-A0A417QVW4-F1
#
_entry.id   AF-A0A417QVW4-F1
#
_cell.length_a   1.000
_cell.length_b   1.000
_cell.length_c   1.000
_cell.angle_alpha   90.00
_cell.angle_beta   90.00
_cell.angle_gamma   90.00
#
_symmetry.space_group_name_H-M   'P 1'
#
loop_
_entity.id
_entity.type
_entity.pdbx_description
1 polymer ?
#
loop_
_entity_poly.entity_id
_entity_poly.type
_entity_poly.pdbx_seq_one_letter_code
_entity_poly.pdbx_strand_id
1 'polypeptide(L)'
;MDKIFEITAKEVTIQVKDERTGVEYSRTLPMDYYENANVLKLSGENLDGSSSSIVFYSARGMERLKDLTGKGADHDPCGTHKPEDQ
;
A
#
# COMPACT_ATOMS: atom_id res chain seq x y z
N MET A 1 -16.92 -9.76 19.43
CA MET A 1 -15.90 -9.89 18.38
C MET A 1 -15.04 -8.65 18.44
N ASP A 2 -13.73 -8.82 18.65
CA ASP A 2 -12.80 -7.70 18.58
C ASP A 2 -12.70 -7.20 17.14
N LYS A 3 -12.64 -5.87 16.98
CA LYS A 3 -12.46 -5.27 15.66
C LYS A 3 -11.02 -5.48 15.23
N ILE A 4 -10.84 -6.20 14.12
CA ILE A 4 -9.55 -6.36 13.46
C ILE A 4 -9.30 -5.11 12.60
N PHE A 5 -8.23 -4.38 12.89
CA PHE A 5 -7.85 -3.16 12.15
C PHE A 5 -6.69 -3.39 11.16
N GLU A 6 -5.92 -4.44 11.39
CA GLU A 6 -4.84 -4.89 10.52
C GLU A 6 -4.65 -6.39 10.64
N ILE A 7 -4.08 -6.99 9.60
CA ILE A 7 -3.71 -8.40 9.54
C ILE A 7 -2.29 -8.54 9.00
N THR A 8 -1.56 -9.52 9.52
CA THR A 8 -0.17 -9.80 9.15
C THR A 8 0.07 -11.29 8.99
N ALA A 9 1.02 -11.66 8.12
CA ALA A 9 1.48 -13.04 7.98
C ALA A 9 2.96 -13.10 7.55
N LYS A 10 3.61 -14.23 7.82
CA LYS A 10 4.97 -14.57 7.37
C LYS A 10 4.98 -15.59 6.22
N GLU A 11 3.80 -16.03 5.84
CA GLU A 11 3.57 -17.02 4.81
C GLU A 11 2.25 -16.70 4.12
N VAL A 12 2.22 -16.77 2.80
CA VAL A 12 1.04 -16.46 1.98
C VAL A 12 0.78 -17.61 1.03
N THR A 13 -0.49 -17.97 0.86
CA THR A 13 -0.91 -18.89 -0.20
C THR A 13 -1.46 -18.08 -1.37
N ILE A 14 -0.83 -18.19 -2.53
CA ILE A 14 -1.24 -17.53 -3.77
C ILE A 14 -2.01 -18.53 -4.62
N GLN A 15 -3.22 -18.16 -5.01
CA GLN A 15 -4.02 -18.88 -6.00
C GLN A 15 -4.02 -18.10 -7.30
N VAL A 16 -3.64 -18.75 -8.40
CA VAL A 16 -3.59 -18.16 -9.73
C VAL A 16 -4.39 -19.02 -10.69
N LYS A 17 -5.30 -18.40 -11.42
CA LYS A 17 -6.01 -19.04 -12.53
C LYS A 17 -5.35 -18.65 -13.84
N ASP A 18 -4.82 -19.63 -14.56
CA ASP A 18 -4.27 -19.40 -15.90
C ASP A 18 -5.39 -19.02 -16.86
N GLU A 19 -5.28 -17.87 -17.53
CA GLU A 19 -6.33 -17.33 -18.38
C GLU A 19 -6.60 -18.19 -19.62
N ARG A 20 -5.55 -18.81 -20.19
CA ARG A 20 -5.63 -19.60 -21.42
C ARG A 20 -6.28 -20.96 -21.19
N THR A 21 -5.96 -21.63 -20.08
CA THR A 21 -6.40 -23.00 -19.79
C THR A 21 -7.51 -23.07 -18.76
N GLY A 22 -7.70 -22.01 -17.97
CA GLY A 22 -8.64 -21.97 -16.85
C GLY A 22 -8.22 -22.77 -15.63
N VAL A 23 -7.02 -23.39 -15.65
CA VAL A 23 -6.51 -24.20 -14.55
C VAL A 23 -6.07 -23.30 -13.39
N GLU A 24 -6.43 -23.70 -12.17
CA GLU A 24 -6.01 -23.04 -10.94
C GLU A 24 -4.78 -23.71 -10.34
N TYR A 25 -3.79 -22.89 -9.99
CA TYR A 25 -2.58 -23.29 -9.31
C TYR A 25 -2.53 -22.61 -7.95
N SER A 26 -2.12 -23.36 -6.93
CA SER A 26 -1.94 -22.84 -5.57
C SER A 26 -0.52 -23.11 -5.10
N ARG A 27 0.12 -22.09 -4.50
CA ARG A 27 1.44 -22.22 -3.89
C ARG A 27 1.53 -21.39 -2.62
N THR A 28 2.07 -22.00 -1.58
CA THR A 28 2.45 -21.35 -0.34
C THR A 28 3.88 -20.83 -0.44
N LEU A 29 4.09 -19.56 -0.13
CA LEU A 29 5.37 -18.86 -0.24
C LEU A 29 5.75 -18.22 1.11
N PRO A 30 7.05 -18.25 1.48
CA PRO A 30 7.55 -17.51 2.63
C PRO A 30 7.67 -16.02 2.27
N MET A 31 6.55 -15.31 2.36
CA MET A 31 6.45 -13.89 2.08
C MET A 31 5.73 -13.18 3.23
N ASP A 32 6.23 -11.99 3.55
CA ASP A 32 5.61 -11.11 4.52
C ASP A 32 4.37 -10.45 3.91
N TYR A 33 3.25 -10.51 4.61
CA TYR A 33 2.02 -9.83 4.25
C TYR A 33 1.59 -8.88 5.36
N TYR A 34 1.17 -7.68 4.98
CA TYR A 34 0.62 -6.65 5.85
C TYR A 34 -0.56 -5.98 5.15
N GLU A 35 -1.73 -5.96 5.80
CA GLU A 35 -2.89 -5.24 5.29
C GLU A 35 -3.59 -4.46 6.41
N ASN A 36 -3.99 -3.24 6.06
CA ASN A 36 -4.91 -2.41 6.84
C ASN A 36 -5.85 -1.63 5.89
N ALA A 37 -6.66 -0.73 6.44
CA ALA A 37 -7.62 0.07 5.65
C ALA A 37 -7.01 0.96 4.53
N ASN A 38 -5.70 1.21 4.55
CA ASN A 38 -5.00 2.12 3.65
C ASN A 38 -4.10 1.39 2.64
N VAL A 39 -3.55 0.23 3.01
CA VAL A 39 -2.47 -0.43 2.26
C VAL A 39 -2.54 -1.94 2.37
N LEU A 40 -2.22 -2.61 1.27
CA LEU A 40 -1.82 -4.01 1.21
C LEU A 40 -0.37 -4.04 0.74
N LYS A 41 0.52 -4.66 1.54
CA LYS A 41 1.94 -4.81 1.24
C LYS A 41 2.33 -6.28 1.29
N LEU A 42 2.95 -6.72 0.20
CA LEU A 42 3.64 -8.00 0.09
C LEU A 42 5.14 -7.73 0.05
N SER A 43 5.91 -8.44 0.87
CA SER A 43 7.36 -8.25 0.99
C SER A 43 8.12 -9.57 1.02
N GLY A 44 9.34 -9.52 0.52
CA GLY A 44 10.27 -10.64 0.51
C GLY A 44 11.64 -10.18 0.06
N GLU A 45 12.42 -11.11 -0.48
CA GLU A 45 13.77 -10.87 -1.00
C GLU A 45 13.79 -11.11 -2.51
N ASN A 46 14.60 -10.31 -3.22
CA ASN A 46 14.87 -10.53 -4.64
C ASN A 46 16.06 -11.51 -4.82
N LEU A 47 16.49 -11.75 -6.07
CA LEU A 47 17.57 -12.69 -6.38
C LEU A 47 18.93 -12.32 -5.76
N ASP A 48 19.19 -11.04 -5.50
CA ASP A 48 20.44 -10.58 -4.87
C ASP A 48 20.37 -10.55 -3.34
N GLY A 49 19.23 -10.94 -2.75
CA GLY A 49 19.00 -10.95 -1.31
C GLY A 49 18.56 -9.60 -0.75
N SER A 50 18.40 -8.56 -1.57
CA SER A 50 17.83 -7.29 -1.11
C SER A 50 16.32 -7.39 -0.93
N SER A 51 15.81 -6.63 0.04
CA SER A 51 14.38 -6.57 0.31
C SER A 51 13.63 -5.93 -0.87
N SER A 52 12.55 -6.58 -1.27
CA SER A 52 11.63 -6.10 -2.31
C SER A 52 10.19 -6.11 -1.80
N SER A 53 9.35 -5.24 -2.35
CA SER A 53 7.94 -5.13 -1.95
C SER A 53 7.02 -4.72 -3.09
N ILE A 54 5.82 -5.29 -3.09
CA ILE A 54 4.69 -4.85 -3.91
C ILE A 54 3.67 -4.20 -2.96
N VAL A 55 3.27 -2.96 -3.26
CA VAL A 55 2.40 -2.16 -2.40
C VAL A 55 1.20 -1.68 -3.19
N PHE A 56 0.01 -1.97 -2.68
CA PHE A 56 -1.26 -1.46 -3.20
C PHE A 56 -1.84 -0.48 -2.19
N TYR A 57 -2.20 0.71 -2.66
CA TYR A 57 -2.89 1.70 -1.85
C TYR A 57 -4.39 1.64 -2.12
N SER A 58 -5.18 1.65 -1.06
CA SER A 58 -6.62 1.88 -1.18
C SER A 58 -6.89 3.34 -1.56
N ALA A 59 -8.10 3.65 -2.00
CA ALA A 59 -8.50 5.04 -2.27
C ALA A 59 -8.25 5.96 -1.05
N ARG A 60 -8.59 5.48 0.15
CA ARG A 60 -8.31 6.17 1.41
C ARG A 60 -6.81 6.33 1.66
N GLY A 61 -6.01 5.31 1.37
CA GLY A 61 -4.56 5.38 1.49
C GLY A 61 -3.96 6.44 0.56
N MET A 62 -4.45 6.52 -0.68
CA MET A 62 -4.04 7.53 -1.66
C MET A 62 -4.43 8.96 -1.24
N GLU A 63 -5.65 9.15 -0.73
CA GLU A 63 -6.07 10.45 -0.17
C GLU A 63 -5.15 10.89 0.97
N ARG A 64 -4.87 9.97 1.90
CA ARG A 64 -3.96 10.25 3.02
C ARG A 64 -2.54 10.58 2.54
N LEU A 65 -2.05 9.91 1.50
CA LEU A 65 -0.75 10.22 0.91
C LEU A 65 -0.76 11.63 0.28
N LYS A 66 -1.84 12.01 -0.42
CA LYS A 66 -2.00 13.34 -1.00
C LYS A 66 -2.02 14.43 0.07
N ASP A 67 -2.69 14.18 1.18
CA ASP A 67 -2.75 15.11 2.33
C ASP A 67 -1.36 15.27 2.98
N LEU A 68 -0.61 14.18 3.13
CA LEU A 68 0.72 14.19 3.74
C LEU A 68 1.81 14.79 2.84
N THR A 69 1.74 14.53 1.54
CA THR A 69 2.77 14.99 0.58
C THR A 69 2.60 16.45 0.20
N GLY A 70 1.42 17.04 0.48
CA GLY A 70 1.14 18.44 0.19
C GLY A 70 1.02 18.70 -1.31
N LYS A 71 -0.18 19.09 -1.73
CA LYS A 71 -0.44 19.84 -2.96
C LYS A 71 -1.58 20.83 -2.72
N GLY A 72 -1.61 21.42 -1.52
CA GLY A 72 -2.45 22.59 -1.26
C GLY A 72 -2.05 23.71 -2.21
N ALA A 73 -2.97 24.59 -2.56
CA ALA A 73 -2.66 25.70 -3.44
C ALA A 73 -1.47 26.51 -2.89
N ASP A 74 -0.53 26.91 -3.75
CA ASP A 74 0.55 27.86 -3.41
C ASP A 74 -0.01 29.23 -2.97
N HIS A 75 -1.30 29.46 -3.20
CA HIS A 75 -2.01 30.64 -2.76
C HIS A 75 -2.98 30.29 -1.65
N ASP A 76 -2.82 31.03 -0.57
CA ASP A 76 -3.68 30.96 0.61
C ASP A 76 -5.15 31.23 0.24
N PRO A 77 -6.07 30.25 0.42
CA PRO A 77 -7.48 30.45 0.15
C PRO A 77 -8.16 31.41 1.14
N CYS A 78 -7.56 31.67 2.31
CA CYS A 78 -8.13 32.60 3.29
C CYS A 78 -7.62 34.04 3.14
N GLY A 79 -6.66 34.31 2.27
CA GLY A 79 -6.13 35.65 1.95
C GLY A 79 -5.52 36.40 3.15
N THR A 80 -5.26 35.73 4.27
CA THR A 80 -4.71 36.35 5.49
C THR A 80 -3.25 36.02 5.74
N HIS A 81 -2.70 35.03 5.03
CA HIS A 81 -1.29 34.71 5.04
C HIS A 81 -0.56 35.60 4.03
N LYS A 82 -0.27 36.84 4.43
CA LYS A 82 0.70 37.68 3.71
C LYS A 82 2.08 37.03 3.81
N PRO A 83 2.90 37.02 2.75
CA PRO A 83 4.32 36.75 2.90
C PRO A 83 4.89 37.83 3.83
N GLU A 84 5.53 37.42 4.92
CA GLU A 84 6.40 38.35 5.64
C GLU A 84 7.50 38.81 4.69
N ASP A 85 7.72 40.12 4.69
CA ASP A 85 8.44 40.90 3.69
C ASP A 85 9.80 40.31 3.27
N GLN A 86 10.08 40.38 1.96
CA GLN A 86 11.40 40.18 1.36
C GLN A 86 12.18 41.49 1.35
#